data_AF-A0A959XL84-F1
#
_entry.id   AF-A0A959XL84-F1
#
_cell.length_a   1.000
_cell.length_b   1.000
_cell.length_c   1.000
_cell.angle_alpha   90.00
_cell.angle_beta   90.00
_cell.angle_gamma   90.00
#
_symmetry.space_group_name_H-M   'P 1'
#
loop_
_entity.id
_entity.type
_entity.pdbx_description
1 polymer ?
#
loop_
_entity_poly.entity_id
_entity_poly.type
_entity_poly.pdbx_seq_one_letter_code
_entity_poly.pdbx_strand_id
1 'polypeptide(L)'
;MKKTATATSTLFAIVLIMCGNAQAQEEMKTNFVTQATSRLVIPAGDEEKSYWKMQQEYYENVISKSKLVVHYSICRHAWGSEGATIVERMEFANWNDIEKFTKEESRSLAAAAWPDEKAREAFFKKWRSYEDPYHHDEIYSISLSMRK
;
A
#
# COMPACT_ATOMS: atom_id res chain seq x y z
N MET A 1 3.94 -42.48 -46.66
CA MET A 1 2.86 -41.48 -46.80
C MET A 1 2.05 -41.25 -45.52
N LYS A 2 1.81 -42.24 -44.64
CA LYS A 2 1.04 -42.03 -43.39
C LYS A 2 1.78 -41.24 -42.29
N LYS A 3 3.10 -41.43 -42.14
CA LYS A 3 3.91 -40.78 -41.07
C LYS A 3 4.05 -39.26 -41.23
N THR A 4 4.09 -38.77 -42.47
CA THR A 4 4.20 -37.33 -42.77
C THR A 4 2.93 -36.58 -42.41
N ALA A 5 1.74 -37.16 -42.68
CA ALA A 5 0.45 -36.57 -42.33
C ALA A 5 0.24 -36.45 -40.81
N THR A 6 0.76 -37.41 -40.03
CA THR A 6 0.69 -37.36 -38.57
C THR A 6 1.58 -36.25 -37.99
N ALA A 7 2.78 -36.08 -38.55
CA ALA A 7 3.72 -35.03 -38.10
C ALA A 7 3.20 -33.61 -38.35
N THR A 8 2.56 -33.35 -39.51
CA THR A 8 1.97 -32.04 -39.80
C THR A 8 0.77 -31.72 -38.91
N SER A 9 -0.06 -32.72 -38.59
CA SER A 9 -1.22 -32.53 -37.71
C SER A 9 -0.80 -32.20 -36.27
N THR A 10 0.24 -32.87 -35.75
CA THR A 10 0.80 -32.56 -34.43
C THR A 10 1.42 -31.17 -34.38
N LEU A 11 2.12 -30.75 -35.44
CA LEU A 11 2.71 -29.40 -35.50
C LEU A 11 1.64 -28.31 -35.50
N PHE A 12 0.53 -28.53 -36.22
CA PHE A 12 -0.60 -27.61 -36.27
C PHE A 12 -1.33 -27.49 -34.92
N ALA A 13 -1.47 -28.59 -34.19
CA ALA A 13 -2.04 -28.60 -32.84
C ALA A 13 -1.16 -27.82 -31.84
N ILE A 14 0.17 -27.94 -31.92
CA ILE A 14 1.10 -27.19 -31.06
C ILE A 14 1.02 -25.68 -31.36
N VAL A 15 0.94 -25.29 -32.62
CA VAL A 15 0.79 -23.87 -33.01
C VAL A 15 -0.53 -23.29 -32.51
N LEU A 16 -1.64 -24.04 -32.60
CA LEU A 16 -2.93 -23.61 -32.05
C LEU A 16 -2.91 -23.44 -30.52
N ILE A 17 -2.20 -24.32 -29.80
CA ILE A 17 -2.02 -24.21 -28.34
C ILE A 17 -1.15 -22.99 -27.99
N MET A 18 -0.13 -22.68 -28.78
CA MET A 18 0.74 -21.52 -28.53
C MET A 18 0.05 -20.18 -28.85
N CYS A 19 -0.78 -20.10 -29.89
CA CYS A 19 -1.50 -18.87 -30.24
C CYS A 19 -2.60 -18.50 -29.22
N GLY A 20 -3.29 -19.49 -28.62
CA GLY A 20 -4.34 -19.23 -27.64
C GLY A 20 -3.87 -18.54 -26.35
N ASN A 21 -2.60 -18.70 -25.98
CA ASN A 21 -2.01 -18.06 -24.80
C ASN A 21 -1.58 -16.60 -25.05
N ALA A 22 -1.39 -16.20 -26.31
CA ALA A 22 -0.86 -14.87 -26.65
C ALA A 22 -1.92 -13.76 -26.63
N GLN A 23 -3.21 -14.09 -26.75
CA GLN A 23 -4.30 -13.10 -26.82
C GLN A 23 -5.07 -12.89 -25.51
N ALA A 24 -4.81 -13.69 -24.47
CA ALA A 24 -5.56 -13.63 -23.20
C ALA A 24 -4.84 -12.86 -22.07
N GLN A 25 -3.64 -12.34 -22.33
CA GLN A 25 -2.81 -11.63 -21.35
C GLN A 25 -2.47 -10.22 -21.83
N GLU A 26 -3.48 -9.34 -21.99
CA GLU A 26 -3.18 -7.96 -21.64
C GLU A 26 -2.97 -7.96 -20.13
N GLU A 27 -1.72 -7.85 -19.69
CA GLU A 27 -1.40 -7.71 -18.28
C GLU A 27 -2.12 -6.45 -17.78
N MET A 28 -3.18 -6.66 -17.00
CA MET A 28 -3.95 -5.56 -16.42
C MET A 28 -3.01 -4.76 -15.53
N LYS A 29 -2.59 -3.58 -16.00
CA LYS A 29 -1.77 -2.68 -15.19
C LYS A 29 -2.50 -2.40 -13.89
N THR A 30 -1.89 -2.84 -12.79
CA THR A 30 -2.52 -2.87 -11.47
C THR A 30 -1.58 -2.21 -10.49
N ASN A 31 -2.12 -1.34 -9.64
CA ASN A 31 -1.42 -0.89 -8.44
C ASN A 31 -2.02 -1.60 -7.23
N PHE A 32 -1.22 -1.71 -6.17
CA PHE A 32 -1.62 -2.32 -4.91
C PHE A 32 -1.81 -1.24 -3.86
N VAL A 33 -2.85 -1.36 -3.04
CA VAL A 33 -3.14 -0.42 -1.96
C VAL A 33 -3.14 -1.16 -0.65
N THR A 34 -2.27 -0.76 0.27
CA THR A 34 -2.39 -1.15 1.68
C THR A 34 -3.32 -0.17 2.37
N GLN A 35 -4.27 -0.68 3.14
CA GLN A 35 -5.20 0.10 3.93
C GLN A 35 -5.11 -0.34 5.38
N ALA A 36 -4.93 0.61 6.28
CA ALA A 36 -5.05 0.41 7.72
C ALA A 36 -6.23 1.24 8.24
N THR A 37 -7.19 0.58 8.86
CA THR A 37 -8.33 1.23 9.51
C THR A 37 -8.14 1.17 11.02
N SER A 38 -8.01 2.34 11.64
CA SER A 38 -7.81 2.51 13.09
C SER A 38 -8.91 3.40 13.69
N ARG A 39 -9.17 3.25 14.98
CA ARG A 39 -10.04 4.16 15.73
C ARG A 39 -9.19 5.10 16.58
N LEU A 40 -9.44 6.40 16.48
CA LEU A 40 -8.80 7.41 17.31
C LEU A 40 -9.36 7.36 18.75
N VAL A 41 -8.46 7.34 19.72
CA VAL A 41 -8.71 7.38 21.16
C VAL A 41 -7.99 8.58 21.79
N ILE A 42 -8.19 9.75 21.17
CA ILE A 42 -7.49 10.98 21.55
C ILE A 42 -8.09 11.52 22.86
N PRO A 43 -7.27 11.82 23.88
CA PRO A 43 -7.73 12.48 25.09
C PRO A 43 -8.36 13.84 24.79
N ALA A 44 -9.29 14.30 25.63
CA ALA A 44 -9.89 15.63 25.47
C ALA A 44 -8.81 16.73 25.55
N GLY A 45 -8.90 17.75 24.67
CA GLY A 45 -7.99 18.90 24.63
C GLY A 45 -7.22 19.03 23.32
N ASP A 46 -6.03 19.66 23.37
CA ASP A 46 -5.20 19.99 22.19
C ASP A 46 -4.47 18.78 21.57
N GLU A 47 -4.70 17.58 22.08
CA GLU A 47 -4.04 16.34 21.65
C GLU A 47 -4.38 15.97 20.21
N GLU A 48 -5.56 16.32 19.71
CA GLU A 48 -5.96 16.06 18.32
C GLU A 48 -5.08 16.82 17.32
N LYS A 49 -4.79 18.09 17.61
CA LYS A 49 -3.89 18.89 16.79
C LYS A 49 -2.47 18.31 16.80
N SER A 50 -2.05 17.75 17.93
CA SER A 50 -0.75 17.08 18.06
C SER A 50 -0.68 15.83 17.20
N TYR A 51 -1.73 14.99 17.22
CA TYR A 51 -1.84 13.80 16.36
C TYR A 51 -1.69 14.16 14.88
N TRP A 52 -2.46 15.14 14.39
CA TRP A 52 -2.38 15.56 12.98
C TRP A 52 -1.02 16.17 12.61
N LYS A 53 -0.39 16.89 13.53
CA LYS A 53 0.98 17.39 13.33
C LYS A 53 1.99 16.25 13.20
N MET A 54 1.86 15.21 14.02
CA MET A 54 2.73 14.03 13.96
C MET A 54 2.54 13.26 12.65
N GLN A 55 1.30 13.09 12.21
CA GLN A 55 0.97 12.51 10.91
C GLN A 55 1.64 13.29 9.75
N GLN A 56 1.51 14.62 9.77
CA GLN A 56 2.16 15.49 8.79
C GLN A 56 3.69 15.37 8.83
N GLU A 57 4.28 15.34 10.03
CA GLU A 57 5.73 15.21 10.22
C GLU A 57 6.27 13.89 9.63
N TYR A 58 5.54 12.78 9.81
CA TYR A 58 5.92 11.50 9.21
C TYR A 58 5.71 11.47 7.70
N TYR A 59 4.67 12.11 7.18
CA TYR A 59 4.51 12.28 5.74
C TYR A 59 5.69 13.04 5.12
N GLU A 60 6.08 14.18 5.68
CA GLU A 60 7.14 15.04 5.16
C GLU A 60 8.53 14.38 5.24
N ASN A 61 8.77 13.61 6.28
CA ASN A 61 10.10 13.03 6.54
C ASN A 61 10.27 11.62 6.00
N VAL A 62 9.19 10.84 5.88
CA VAL A 62 9.25 9.42 5.48
C VAL A 62 8.49 9.18 4.18
N ILE A 63 7.18 9.39 4.17
CA ILE A 63 6.35 8.99 3.02
C ILE A 63 6.74 9.74 1.75
N SER A 64 6.82 11.07 1.81
CA SER A 64 7.11 11.93 0.66
C SER A 64 8.54 11.80 0.12
N LYS A 65 9.44 11.14 0.86
CA LYS A 65 10.82 10.86 0.44
C LYS A 65 10.95 9.52 -0.28
N SER A 66 9.98 8.62 -0.12
CA SER A 66 9.97 7.33 -0.80
C SER A 66 9.55 7.48 -2.26
N LYS A 67 10.25 6.78 -3.16
CA LYS A 67 9.83 6.62 -4.56
C LYS A 67 8.94 5.39 -4.77
N LEU A 68 8.78 4.56 -3.73
CA LEU A 68 7.99 3.33 -3.76
C LEU A 68 6.50 3.62 -3.54
N VAL A 69 6.19 4.63 -2.72
CA VAL A 69 4.82 5.07 -2.45
C VAL A 69 4.36 5.98 -3.58
N VAL A 70 3.41 5.50 -4.39
CA VAL A 70 2.80 6.22 -5.52
C VAL A 70 1.78 7.24 -5.03
N HIS A 71 1.01 6.87 -4.01
CA HIS A 71 -0.01 7.73 -3.42
C HIS A 71 -0.12 7.46 -1.92
N TYR A 72 -0.45 8.50 -1.16
CA TYR A 72 -0.70 8.42 0.26
C TYR A 72 -1.90 9.28 0.63
N SER A 73 -2.78 8.75 1.46
CA SER A 73 -3.92 9.51 2.00
C SER A 73 -4.30 9.00 3.38
N ILE A 74 -4.70 9.90 4.26
CA ILE A 74 -5.46 9.58 5.47
C ILE A 74 -6.85 10.17 5.30
N CYS A 75 -7.87 9.33 5.44
CA CYS A 75 -9.26 9.74 5.38
C CYS A 75 -9.92 9.56 6.75
N ARG A 76 -10.81 10.49 7.10
CA ARG A 76 -11.63 10.43 8.30
C ARG A 76 -13.05 10.83 7.94
N HIS A 77 -14.03 10.18 8.56
CA HIS A 77 -15.43 10.58 8.38
C HIS A 77 -15.65 11.99 8.92
N ALA A 78 -16.17 12.88 8.07
CA ALA A 78 -16.47 14.27 8.46
C ALA A 78 -17.73 14.37 9.35
N TRP A 79 -18.65 13.40 9.24
CA TRP A 79 -19.93 13.39 9.94
C TRP A 79 -20.34 11.97 10.36
N GLY A 80 -21.25 11.87 11.32
CA GLY A 80 -21.82 10.60 11.79
C GLY A 80 -21.10 9.99 13.00
N SER A 81 -21.56 8.81 13.43
CA SER A 81 -21.07 8.11 14.62
C SER A 81 -19.64 7.55 14.49
N GLU A 82 -19.10 7.51 13.26
CA GLU A 82 -17.75 7.02 12.96
C GLU A 82 -16.71 8.14 12.86
N GLY A 83 -16.99 9.31 13.42
CA GLY A 83 -16.07 10.44 13.42
C GLY A 83 -14.73 10.19 14.13
N ALA A 84 -14.52 9.04 14.77
CA ALA A 84 -13.22 8.63 15.33
C ALA A 84 -12.46 7.65 14.42
N THR A 85 -13.08 7.08 13.39
CA THR A 85 -12.44 6.11 12.50
C THR A 85 -11.60 6.82 11.45
N ILE A 86 -10.35 6.38 11.32
CA ILE A 86 -9.42 6.82 10.28
C ILE A 86 -9.06 5.66 9.38
N VAL A 87 -8.81 5.97 8.11
CA VAL A 87 -8.39 5.03 7.07
C VAL A 87 -7.13 5.59 6.44
N GLU A 88 -5.98 5.01 6.75
CA GLU A 88 -4.71 5.29 6.11
C GLU A 88 -4.54 4.40 4.89
N ARG A 89 -4.15 4.98 3.76
CA ARG A 89 -3.88 4.25 2.51
C ARG A 89 -2.55 4.63 1.92
N MET A 90 -1.78 3.62 1.52
CA MET A 90 -0.58 3.75 0.69
C MET A 90 -0.74 2.93 -0.57
N GLU A 91 -0.43 3.52 -1.71
CA GLU A 91 -0.46 2.86 -3.01
C GLU A 91 0.95 2.58 -3.52
N PHE A 92 1.14 1.41 -4.11
CA PHE A 92 2.39 0.91 -4.64
C PHE A 92 2.20 0.40 -6.06
N ALA A 93 3.20 0.61 -6.92
CA ALA A 93 3.18 0.10 -8.28
C ALA A 93 3.38 -1.42 -8.33
N ASN A 94 4.16 -1.98 -7.40
CA ASN A 94 4.47 -3.40 -7.36
C ASN A 94 4.21 -4.00 -5.97
N TRP A 95 3.85 -5.28 -5.94
CA TRP A 95 3.65 -6.02 -4.68
C TRP A 95 4.90 -6.00 -3.79
N ASN A 96 6.08 -6.21 -4.36
CA ASN A 96 7.35 -6.23 -3.62
C ASN A 96 7.72 -4.87 -3.02
N ASP A 97 7.20 -3.76 -3.58
CA ASP A 97 7.47 -2.42 -3.05
C ASP A 97 6.80 -2.22 -1.68
N ILE A 98 5.68 -2.92 -1.41
CA ILE A 98 5.01 -2.91 -0.10
C ILE A 98 5.98 -3.40 0.97
N GLU A 99 6.57 -4.59 0.78
CA GLU A 99 7.48 -5.19 1.76
C GLU A 99 8.74 -4.36 1.91
N LYS A 100 9.32 -3.92 0.79
CA LYS A 100 10.54 -3.09 0.79
C LYS A 100 10.31 -1.77 1.53
N PHE A 101 9.17 -1.12 1.32
CA PHE A 101 8.84 0.11 2.03
C PHE A 101 8.59 -0.13 3.52
N THR A 102 7.72 -1.08 3.86
CA THR A 102 7.26 -1.32 5.24
C THR A 102 8.34 -1.92 6.14
N LYS A 103 9.27 -2.73 5.60
CA LYS A 103 10.33 -3.38 6.39
C LYS A 103 11.68 -2.67 6.33
N GLU A 104 11.98 -1.93 5.28
CA GLU A 104 13.34 -1.41 5.06
C GLU A 104 13.35 0.12 4.92
N GLU A 105 12.75 0.66 3.86
CA GLU A 105 12.92 2.07 3.49
C GLU A 105 12.31 3.02 4.53
N SER A 106 11.10 2.73 5.01
CA SER A 106 10.42 3.56 6.03
C SER A 106 11.23 3.66 7.33
N ARG A 107 11.86 2.56 7.76
CA ARG A 107 12.71 2.51 8.96
C ARG A 107 13.99 3.31 8.77
N SER A 108 14.63 3.19 7.60
CA SER A 108 15.84 3.95 7.28
C SER A 108 15.56 5.45 7.23
N LEU A 109 14.47 5.86 6.57
CA LEU A 109 14.06 7.26 6.49
C LEU A 109 13.68 7.81 7.87
N ALA A 110 12.94 7.04 8.69
CA ALA A 110 12.62 7.43 10.05
C ALA A 110 13.89 7.56 10.93
N ALA A 111 14.85 6.65 10.79
CA ALA A 111 16.12 6.76 11.51
C ALA A 111 16.94 8.00 11.07
N ALA A 112 16.86 8.40 9.80
CA ALA A 112 17.51 9.61 9.31
C ALA A 112 16.81 10.89 9.80
N ALA A 113 15.48 10.89 9.85
CA ALA A 113 14.67 12.02 10.29
C ALA A 113 14.73 12.25 11.81
N TRP A 114 14.74 11.16 12.59
CA TRP A 114 14.92 11.18 14.04
C TRP A 114 16.14 10.32 14.42
N PRO A 115 17.38 10.87 14.35
CA PRO A 115 18.61 10.11 14.62
C PRO A 115 18.71 9.59 16.06
N ASP A 116 18.20 10.36 17.03
CA ASP A 116 18.14 9.94 18.43
C ASP A 116 17.07 8.85 18.60
N GLU A 117 17.52 7.65 18.97
CA GLU A 117 16.65 6.48 19.10
C GLU A 117 15.57 6.67 20.17
N LYS A 118 15.90 7.28 21.30
CA LYS A 118 14.93 7.50 22.39
C LYS A 118 13.85 8.49 21.98
N ALA A 119 14.22 9.57 21.29
CA ALA A 119 13.28 10.55 20.77
C ALA A 119 12.37 9.92 19.70
N ARG A 120 12.94 9.11 18.80
CA ARG A 120 12.19 8.37 17.78
C ARG A 120 11.20 7.38 18.40
N GLU A 121 11.62 6.60 19.39
CA GLU A 121 10.74 5.70 20.13
C GLU A 121 9.63 6.45 20.87
N ALA A 122 9.95 7.58 21.50
CA ALA A 122 8.98 8.43 22.18
C ALA A 122 7.94 8.99 21.19
N PHE A 123 8.36 9.40 20.00
CA PHE A 123 7.47 9.83 18.91
C PHE A 123 6.47 8.73 18.54
N PHE A 124 6.95 7.53 18.16
CA PHE A 124 6.07 6.43 17.77
C PHE A 124 5.25 5.85 18.92
N LYS A 125 5.74 5.93 20.16
CA LYS A 125 4.96 5.57 21.35
C LYS A 125 3.81 6.55 21.57
N LYS A 126 4.07 7.85 21.45
CA LYS A 126 3.05 8.89 21.58
C LYS A 126 2.02 8.78 20.45
N TRP A 127 2.46 8.56 19.22
CA TRP A 127 1.56 8.32 18.08
C TRP A 127 0.59 7.18 18.38
N ARG A 128 1.12 5.99 18.70
CA ARG A 128 0.30 4.79 18.97
C ARG A 128 -0.63 4.96 20.16
N SER A 129 -0.35 5.88 21.08
CA SER A 129 -1.26 6.16 22.19
C SER A 129 -2.55 6.87 21.79
N TYR A 130 -2.60 7.45 20.58
CA TYR A 130 -3.80 8.09 20.03
C TYR A 130 -4.69 7.13 19.24
N GLU A 131 -4.24 5.91 18.98
CA GLU A 131 -4.98 4.90 18.22
C GLU A 131 -5.35 3.73 19.11
N ASP A 132 -6.55 3.21 18.90
CA ASP A 132 -6.99 1.98 19.51
C ASP A 132 -6.06 0.83 19.06
N PRO A 133 -5.65 -0.09 19.95
CA PRO A 133 -4.81 -1.22 19.56
C PRO A 133 -5.43 -2.11 18.47
N TYR A 134 -6.76 -2.13 18.35
CA TYR A 134 -7.47 -2.88 17.32
C TYR A 134 -7.47 -2.11 16.00
N HIS A 135 -6.84 -2.71 15.00
CA HIS A 135 -6.75 -2.22 13.63
C HIS A 135 -7.23 -3.30 12.65
N HIS A 136 -7.74 -2.86 11.49
CA HIS A 136 -8.04 -3.71 10.35
C HIS A 136 -7.07 -3.39 9.22
N ASP A 137 -6.26 -4.38 8.83
CA ASP A 137 -5.29 -4.24 7.76
C ASP A 137 -5.74 -5.01 6.52
N GLU A 138 -5.79 -4.32 5.39
CA GLU A 138 -6.24 -4.87 4.12
C GLU A 138 -5.25 -4.52 3.00
N ILE A 139 -5.18 -5.39 1.98
CA ILE A 139 -4.49 -5.09 0.73
C ILE A 139 -5.48 -5.27 -0.42
N TYR A 140 -5.60 -4.22 -1.24
CA TYR A 140 -6.43 -4.20 -2.43
C TYR A 140 -5.56 -4.13 -3.69
N SER A 141 -6.13 -4.55 -4.81
CA SER A 141 -5.60 -4.28 -6.15
C SER A 141 -6.53 -3.32 -6.88
N ILE A 142 -5.96 -2.32 -7.54
CA ILE A 142 -6.68 -1.34 -8.34
C ILE A 142 -6.26 -1.51 -9.79
N SER A 143 -7.23 -1.82 -10.65
CA SER A 143 -7.02 -1.75 -12.09
C SER A 143 -6.81 -0.30 -12.51
N LEU A 144 -5.66 0.00 -13.11
CA LEU A 144 -5.34 1.36 -13.56
C LEU A 144 -6.23 1.81 -14.72
N SER A 145 -6.87 0.90 -15.45
CA SER A 145 -7.85 1.27 -16.49
C SER A 145 -9.15 1.86 -15.91
N MET A 146 -9.41 1.65 -14.62
CA MET A 146 -10.58 2.18 -13.91
C MET A 146 -10.31 3.53 -13.22
N ARG A 147 -9.06 4.01 -13.27
CA ARG A 147 -8.67 5.31 -12.72
C ARG A 147 -9.17 6.42 -13.65
N LYS A 148 -10.04 7.30 -13.13
CA LYS A 148 -10.58 8.47 -13.83
C LYS A 148 -9.58 9.61 -13.88
#